data_AF-A0A7W2G047-F1
#
_entry.id   AF-A0A7W2G047-F1
#
_cell.length_a   1.000
_cell.length_b   1.000
_cell.length_c   1.000
_cell.angle_alpha   90.00
_cell.angle_beta   90.00
_cell.angle_gamma   90.00
#
_symmetry.space_group_name_H-M   'P 1'
#
loop_
_entity.id
_entity.type
_entity.pdbx_description
1 polymer ?
#
loop_
_entity_poly.entity_id
_entity_poly.type
_entity_poly.pdbx_seq_one_letter_code
_entity_poly.pdbx_strand_id
1 'polypeptide(L)'
;MKKGFLFLLCIMATACSKQTKEQQVTEEKKGFNLEKVSFKEDPLQFLKGKIDSTQNVDTDFIKKGYSENFDYPNGYKYEPWNGNESLYGKAYYSTENDSMAYYKGVYFNRVAFLTRNNNVVAVLAYGKVPKEELYTNLKNQLQDEFGEPSFSPQTDQDVFYEFSAGDRYVQMDYSTGSEVTVSSDAPMKTETYYTIKMLVFNKDAADEIKKIQDANYKKTGDYKILPGDFQLYKQDPRSNILMMSEIFDKTYNP
;
A
#
# COMPACT_ATOMS: atom_id res chain seq x y z
N MET A 1 59.19 -66.97 -15.11
CA MET A 1 59.37 -66.32 -16.42
C MET A 1 58.07 -65.65 -16.84
N LYS A 2 58.16 -64.38 -17.25
CA LYS A 2 57.27 -63.63 -18.16
C LYS A 2 55.77 -63.45 -17.80
N LYS A 3 55.41 -62.15 -17.70
CA LYS A 3 54.26 -61.46 -18.33
C LYS A 3 52.88 -62.04 -17.99
N GLY A 4 52.03 -61.39 -17.21
CA GLY A 4 51.56 -60.02 -17.40
C GLY A 4 50.17 -60.07 -18.03
N PHE A 5 49.14 -59.57 -17.35
CA PHE A 5 48.02 -58.91 -18.00
C PHE A 5 47.29 -58.02 -17.01
N LEU A 6 47.29 -56.73 -17.35
CA LEU A 6 46.41 -55.68 -16.86
C LEU A 6 44.95 -56.14 -16.95
N PHE A 7 44.16 -55.96 -15.90
CA PHE A 7 42.81 -55.43 -16.08
C PHE A 7 42.42 -54.60 -14.86
N LEU A 8 42.61 -53.30 -15.03
CA LEU A 8 42.06 -52.22 -14.24
C LEU A 8 40.55 -52.20 -14.51
N LEU A 9 39.70 -52.40 -13.51
CA LEU A 9 38.31 -51.96 -13.59
C LEU A 9 38.04 -50.99 -12.44
N CYS A 10 38.31 -49.72 -12.74
CA CYS A 10 37.80 -48.57 -12.00
C CYS A 10 36.27 -48.58 -12.07
N ILE A 11 35.60 -48.96 -10.99
CA ILE A 11 34.25 -48.46 -10.70
C ILE A 11 34.43 -47.33 -9.70
N MET A 12 34.89 -46.17 -10.21
CA MET A 12 34.60 -44.92 -9.53
C MET A 12 33.10 -44.71 -9.69
N ALA A 13 32.35 -45.06 -8.64
CA ALA A 13 31.06 -44.43 -8.40
C ALA A 13 31.34 -42.95 -8.11
N THR A 14 31.52 -42.17 -9.18
CA THR A 14 31.31 -40.74 -9.12
C THR A 14 29.84 -40.58 -8.79
N ALA A 15 29.58 -40.41 -7.49
CA ALA A 15 28.40 -39.69 -7.03
C ALA A 15 28.39 -38.41 -7.85
N CYS A 16 27.56 -38.41 -8.88
CA CYS A 16 27.20 -37.24 -9.62
C CYS A 16 26.44 -36.41 -8.59
N SER A 17 27.18 -35.62 -7.80
CA SER A 17 26.64 -34.42 -7.22
C SER A 17 26.25 -33.58 -8.43
N LYS A 18 25.05 -33.83 -8.96
CA LYS A 18 24.20 -32.76 -9.37
C LYS A 18 24.15 -31.88 -8.14
N GLN A 19 25.11 -30.96 -8.05
CA GLN A 19 24.88 -29.67 -7.46
C GLN A 19 23.62 -29.22 -8.16
N THR A 20 22.50 -29.51 -7.50
CA THR A 20 21.31 -28.71 -7.61
C THR A 20 21.87 -27.31 -7.39
N LYS A 21 22.16 -26.62 -8.50
CA LYS A 21 21.89 -25.21 -8.58
C LYS A 21 20.39 -25.14 -8.30
N GLU A 22 20.03 -25.25 -7.01
CA GLU A 22 19.05 -24.35 -6.45
C GLU A 22 19.47 -23.03 -7.05
N GLN A 23 18.68 -22.61 -8.04
CA GLN A 23 18.65 -21.21 -8.37
C GLN A 23 18.46 -20.55 -7.01
N GLN A 24 19.56 -20.02 -6.46
CA GLN A 24 19.54 -18.73 -5.81
C GLN A 24 18.83 -17.83 -6.81
N VAL A 25 17.50 -17.90 -6.81
CA VAL A 25 16.63 -16.87 -7.35
C VAL A 25 16.98 -15.70 -6.46
N THR A 26 17.84 -14.88 -7.03
CA THR A 26 18.48 -13.73 -6.46
C THR A 26 17.51 -13.02 -5.50
N GLU A 27 17.83 -13.01 -4.21
CA GLU A 27 17.07 -12.29 -3.18
C GLU A 27 16.98 -10.77 -3.47
N GLU A 28 17.73 -10.27 -4.44
CA GLU A 28 17.82 -8.86 -4.85
C GLU A 28 16.54 -8.23 -5.44
N LYS A 29 15.46 -8.99 -5.68
CA LYS A 29 14.22 -8.46 -6.31
C LYS A 29 12.97 -8.46 -5.45
N LYS A 30 13.08 -8.53 -4.12
CA LYS A 30 11.89 -8.45 -3.27
C LYS A 30 11.71 -7.01 -2.80
N GLY A 31 10.67 -6.35 -3.32
CA GLY A 31 10.18 -5.07 -2.80
C GLY A 31 9.77 -5.15 -1.33
N PHE A 32 9.14 -4.10 -0.81
CA PHE A 32 8.65 -4.09 0.57
C PHE A 32 7.62 -5.21 0.80
N ASN A 33 7.83 -6.06 1.81
CA ASN A 33 6.89 -7.14 2.13
C ASN A 33 5.77 -6.64 3.05
N LEU A 34 4.55 -6.54 2.51
CA LEU A 34 3.38 -6.04 3.24
C LEU A 34 2.87 -7.03 4.31
N GLU A 35 3.16 -8.32 4.18
CA GLU A 35 2.83 -9.35 5.19
C GLU A 35 3.65 -9.13 6.49
N LYS A 36 4.79 -8.43 6.38
CA LYS A 36 5.75 -8.25 7.47
C LYS A 36 5.82 -6.83 8.03
N VAL A 37 4.82 -5.99 7.75
CA VAL A 37 4.74 -4.65 8.36
C VAL A 37 4.80 -4.79 9.88
N SER A 38 5.71 -4.07 10.50
CA SER A 38 5.99 -4.05 11.94
C SER A 38 5.83 -2.66 12.56
N PHE A 39 5.63 -1.63 11.72
CA PHE A 39 5.57 -0.21 12.11
C PHE A 39 6.89 0.34 12.68
N LYS A 40 7.97 -0.42 12.57
CA LYS A 40 9.34 -0.06 12.97
C LYS A 40 10.27 0.12 11.76
N GLU A 41 9.70 0.18 10.57
CA GLU A 41 10.47 0.38 9.34
C GLU A 41 11.18 1.74 9.36
N ASP A 42 12.29 1.84 8.63
CA ASP A 42 12.93 3.10 8.29
C ASP A 42 12.62 3.44 6.82
N PRO A 43 11.61 4.30 6.55
CA PRO A 43 11.22 4.65 5.19
C PRO A 43 12.36 5.29 4.41
N LEU A 44 13.22 6.08 5.07
CA LEU A 44 14.31 6.78 4.39
C LEU A 44 15.40 5.79 3.95
N GLN A 45 15.70 4.80 4.79
CA GLN A 45 16.62 3.73 4.42
C GLN A 45 16.05 2.89 3.28
N PHE A 46 14.78 2.50 3.37
CA PHE A 46 14.14 1.66 2.35
C PHE A 46 14.00 2.37 1.00
N LEU A 47 13.61 3.64 1.02
CA LEU A 47 13.37 4.45 -0.18
C LEU A 47 14.63 5.13 -0.72
N LYS A 48 15.82 4.87 -0.17
CA LYS A 48 17.06 5.51 -0.61
C LYS A 48 17.25 5.37 -2.13
N GLY A 49 17.33 6.50 -2.84
CA GLY A 49 17.46 6.55 -4.30
C GLY A 49 16.17 6.21 -5.08
N LYS A 50 15.03 6.07 -4.39
CA LYS A 50 13.72 5.73 -4.95
C LYS A 50 12.62 6.68 -4.47
N ILE A 51 12.94 7.75 -3.74
CA ILE A 51 11.93 8.72 -3.27
C ILE A 51 11.40 9.50 -4.46
N ASP A 52 10.07 9.56 -4.56
CA ASP A 52 9.38 10.46 -5.47
C ASP A 52 9.12 11.79 -4.76
N SER A 53 9.95 12.78 -5.04
CA SER A 53 9.79 14.13 -4.47
C SER A 53 8.59 14.86 -5.03
N THR A 54 8.08 14.48 -6.22
CA THR A 54 6.97 15.19 -6.88
C THR A 54 5.64 15.02 -6.15
N GLN A 55 5.44 13.89 -5.47
CA GLN A 55 4.23 13.64 -4.66
C GLN A 55 4.13 14.56 -3.43
N ASN A 56 5.23 15.21 -3.05
CA ASN A 56 5.28 16.16 -1.94
C ASN A 56 5.27 17.63 -2.40
N VAL A 57 5.12 17.88 -3.71
CA VAL A 57 5.15 19.20 -4.33
C VAL A 57 3.74 19.55 -4.80
N ASP A 58 2.84 19.77 -3.85
CA ASP A 58 1.62 20.52 -4.14
C ASP A 58 1.92 22.01 -3.93
N THR A 59 1.84 22.78 -5.03
CA THR A 59 2.04 24.23 -5.04
C THR A 59 1.19 24.97 -4.01
N ASP A 60 -0.01 24.49 -3.71
CA ASP A 60 -0.88 25.10 -2.71
C ASP A 60 -0.43 24.76 -1.28
N PHE A 61 0.12 23.56 -1.04
CA PHE A 61 0.78 23.22 0.23
C PHE A 61 2.06 24.02 0.47
N ILE A 62 2.88 24.21 -0.57
CA ILE A 62 4.10 25.02 -0.51
C ILE A 62 3.75 26.49 -0.24
N LYS A 63 2.75 27.07 -0.93
CA LYS A 63 2.29 28.45 -0.69
C LYS A 63 1.76 28.69 0.72
N LYS A 64 1.11 27.68 1.31
CA LYS A 64 0.65 27.71 2.71
C LYS A 64 1.80 27.49 3.70
N GLY A 65 3.00 27.22 3.19
CA GLY A 65 4.23 27.09 3.95
C GLY A 65 4.47 25.71 4.53
N TYR A 66 3.69 24.68 4.17
CA TYR A 66 3.81 23.33 4.73
C TYR A 66 4.97 22.51 4.13
N SER A 67 5.69 23.04 3.15
CA SER A 67 6.88 22.45 2.54
C SER A 67 7.77 23.54 1.91
N GLU A 68 9.11 23.38 1.91
CA GLU A 68 10.06 24.21 1.16
C GLU A 68 10.58 23.47 -0.10
N ASN A 69 10.97 24.23 -1.12
CA ASN A 69 11.47 23.71 -2.39
C ASN A 69 12.91 23.17 -2.26
N PHE A 70 13.14 21.88 -1.94
CA PHE A 70 14.41 21.20 -2.33
C PHE A 70 14.45 19.67 -2.16
N ASP A 71 15.43 19.08 -2.85
CA ASP A 71 15.84 17.66 -2.85
C ASP A 71 16.28 17.17 -1.45
N TYR A 72 15.69 16.05 -1.01
CA TYR A 72 15.85 15.42 0.31
C TYR A 72 15.20 16.18 1.49
N PRO A 73 14.67 15.45 2.51
CA PRO A 73 13.55 15.94 3.29
C PRO A 73 13.99 17.00 4.28
N ASN A 74 13.79 18.27 3.93
CA ASN A 74 13.70 19.35 4.89
C ASN A 74 12.38 20.08 4.72
N GLY A 75 11.66 20.20 5.82
CA GLY A 75 10.40 20.92 5.89
C GLY A 75 9.55 20.47 7.07
N TYR A 76 10.06 20.59 8.28
CA TYR A 76 9.23 20.59 9.47
C TYR A 76 8.23 21.76 9.38
N LYS A 77 6.94 21.46 9.18
CA LYS A 77 5.84 22.22 9.81
C LYS A 77 4.84 21.25 10.42
N TYR A 78 4.60 21.47 11.69
CA TYR A 78 3.72 20.72 12.58
C TYR A 78 2.34 21.42 12.66
N GLU A 79 1.29 20.61 12.85
CA GLU A 79 -0.11 20.91 13.27
C GLU A 79 -1.05 21.63 12.26
N PRO A 80 -2.39 21.41 12.26
CA PRO A 80 -3.22 20.59 13.16
C PRO A 80 -4.11 19.58 12.41
N TRP A 81 -4.43 18.43 12.99
CA TRP A 81 -4.88 17.19 12.34
C TRP A 81 -6.39 16.89 12.46
N ASN A 82 -7.21 17.89 12.78
CA ASN A 82 -8.54 18.06 12.17
C ASN A 82 -9.09 19.48 12.39
N GLY A 83 -8.77 20.35 11.44
CA GLY A 83 -8.99 21.79 11.42
C GLY A 83 -8.10 22.40 10.34
N ASN A 84 -8.60 23.43 9.67
CA ASN A 84 -8.44 23.84 8.26
C ASN A 84 -7.37 23.25 7.29
N GLU A 85 -6.28 22.58 7.68
CA GLU A 85 -5.22 22.12 6.77
C GLU A 85 -4.54 20.80 7.25
N SER A 86 -5.35 19.85 7.74
CA SER A 86 -4.89 18.71 8.54
C SER A 86 -4.11 17.60 7.83
N LEU A 87 -2.79 17.58 8.04
CA LEU A 87 -1.94 16.42 7.85
C LEU A 87 -1.78 15.66 9.18
N TYR A 88 -2.04 14.34 9.20
CA TYR A 88 -1.83 13.51 10.40
C TYR A 88 -0.35 13.20 10.68
N GLY A 89 0.47 13.18 9.62
CA GLY A 89 1.87 12.78 9.66
C GLY A 89 2.61 13.11 8.37
N LYS A 90 3.87 12.68 8.27
CA LYS A 90 4.71 12.84 7.06
C LYS A 90 4.61 11.60 6.18
N ALA A 91 4.29 11.80 4.91
CA ALA A 91 4.24 10.73 3.92
C ALA A 91 5.53 10.68 3.09
N TYR A 92 6.02 9.46 2.83
CA TYR A 92 7.19 9.20 1.98
C TYR A 92 6.77 8.28 0.87
N TYR A 93 6.87 8.73 -0.38
CA TYR A 93 6.44 7.97 -1.56
C TYR A 93 7.64 7.46 -2.34
N SER A 94 7.53 6.24 -2.87
CA SER A 94 8.45 5.76 -3.88
C SER A 94 8.10 6.31 -5.27
N THR A 95 9.10 6.38 -6.14
CA THR A 95 8.88 6.41 -7.59
C THR A 95 8.17 5.14 -8.03
N GLU A 96 7.50 5.21 -9.17
CA GLU A 96 6.85 4.05 -9.76
C GLU A 96 7.90 3.14 -10.41
N ASN A 97 7.95 1.89 -9.94
CA ASN A 97 8.77 0.83 -10.52
C ASN A 97 8.10 -0.50 -10.22
N ASP A 98 8.19 -1.46 -11.13
CA ASP A 98 7.64 -2.79 -10.88
C ASP A 98 8.26 -3.39 -9.61
N SER A 99 7.42 -4.03 -8.80
CA SER A 99 7.82 -4.75 -7.58
C SER A 99 8.40 -3.86 -6.46
N MET A 100 7.88 -2.64 -6.27
CA MET A 100 8.21 -1.80 -5.11
C MET A 100 7.70 -2.37 -3.79
N ALA A 101 6.58 -3.08 -3.80
CA ALA A 101 6.05 -3.85 -2.69
C ALA A 101 5.39 -5.14 -3.16
N TYR A 102 5.11 -6.05 -2.23
CA TYR A 102 4.35 -7.26 -2.52
C TYR A 102 3.56 -7.77 -1.31
N TYR A 103 2.51 -8.54 -1.60
CA TYR A 103 1.74 -9.32 -0.63
C TYR A 103 1.32 -10.64 -1.29
N LYS A 104 1.71 -11.79 -0.73
CA LYS A 104 1.33 -13.13 -1.23
C LYS A 104 1.45 -13.33 -2.76
N GLY A 105 2.51 -12.77 -3.34
CA GLY A 105 2.81 -12.88 -4.78
C GLY A 105 2.13 -11.85 -5.69
N VAL A 106 1.29 -10.96 -5.15
CA VAL A 106 0.83 -9.76 -5.84
C VAL A 106 1.87 -8.66 -5.68
N TYR A 107 2.34 -8.09 -6.78
CA TYR A 107 3.36 -7.03 -6.80
C TYR A 107 2.72 -5.67 -7.07
N PHE A 108 3.24 -4.66 -6.38
CA PHE A 108 2.78 -3.28 -6.46
C PHE A 108 3.89 -2.40 -7.04
N ASN A 109 3.51 -1.41 -7.84
CA ASN A 109 4.43 -0.54 -8.56
C ASN A 109 4.90 0.65 -7.71
N ARG A 110 4.23 0.92 -6.59
CA ARG A 110 4.59 1.99 -5.66
C ARG A 110 4.34 1.54 -4.23
N VAL A 111 5.16 2.06 -3.31
CA VAL A 111 4.94 1.97 -1.87
C VAL A 111 5.11 3.34 -1.24
N ALA A 112 4.30 3.63 -0.22
CA ALA A 112 4.37 4.84 0.55
C ALA A 112 4.26 4.56 2.04
N PHE A 113 4.90 5.38 2.85
CA PHE A 113 4.92 5.26 4.31
C PHE A 113 4.39 6.55 4.94
N LEU A 114 3.40 6.44 5.81
CA LEU A 114 2.96 7.53 6.68
C LEU A 114 3.68 7.39 8.02
N THR A 115 4.23 8.49 8.52
CA THR A 115 4.93 8.54 9.80
C THR A 115 4.38 9.62 10.72
N ARG A 116 4.33 9.33 12.03
CA ARG A 116 3.97 10.28 13.08
C ARG A 116 4.94 10.09 14.24
N ASN A 117 5.47 11.21 14.74
CA ASN A 117 6.51 11.20 15.80
C ASN A 117 7.69 10.26 15.47
N ASN A 118 8.13 10.26 14.22
CA ASN A 118 9.19 9.40 13.66
C ASN A 118 8.92 7.89 13.65
N ASN A 119 7.69 7.45 13.94
CA ASN A 119 7.28 6.05 13.79
C ASN A 119 6.42 5.88 12.55
N VAL A 120 6.55 4.75 11.85
CA VAL A 120 5.63 4.39 10.77
C VAL A 120 4.28 4.05 11.39
N VAL A 121 3.22 4.65 10.86
CA VAL A 121 1.84 4.42 11.31
C VAL A 121 0.96 3.85 10.21
N ALA A 122 1.38 3.96 8.95
CA ALA A 122 0.74 3.26 7.86
C ALA A 122 1.71 2.98 6.70
N VAL A 123 1.45 1.90 5.97
CA VAL A 123 2.12 1.55 4.72
C VAL A 123 1.06 1.36 3.65
N LEU A 124 1.18 2.12 2.57
CA LEU A 124 0.32 2.04 1.40
C LEU A 124 1.10 1.42 0.25
N ALA A 125 0.52 0.45 -0.45
CA ALA A 125 1.01 -0.05 -1.71
C ALA A 125 -0.03 0.17 -2.80
N TYR A 126 0.44 0.53 -3.98
CA TYR A 126 -0.38 0.82 -5.16
C TYR A 126 0.18 0.08 -6.36
N GLY A 127 -0.69 -0.60 -7.12
CA GLY A 127 -0.28 -1.34 -8.31
C GLY A 127 -1.34 -1.31 -9.39
N LYS A 128 -0.88 -1.17 -10.65
CA LYS A 128 -1.72 -1.46 -11.82
C LYS A 128 -1.63 -2.95 -12.10
N VAL A 129 -2.77 -3.62 -12.14
CA VAL A 129 -2.84 -5.06 -12.41
C VAL A 129 -3.49 -5.34 -13.77
N PRO A 130 -3.03 -6.35 -14.51
CA PRO A 130 -3.50 -6.62 -15.86
C PRO A 130 -4.86 -7.32 -15.91
N LYS A 131 -5.35 -7.85 -14.77
CA LYS A 131 -6.56 -8.68 -14.69
C LYS A 131 -7.32 -8.43 -13.40
N GLU A 132 -8.64 -8.35 -13.50
CA GLU A 132 -9.57 -8.29 -12.37
C GLU A 132 -9.44 -9.48 -11.41
N GLU A 133 -9.12 -10.68 -11.91
CA GLU A 133 -8.97 -11.89 -11.09
C GLU A 133 -7.95 -11.74 -9.95
N LEU A 134 -6.93 -10.89 -10.13
CA LEU A 134 -5.93 -10.63 -9.09
C LEU A 134 -6.54 -9.95 -7.86
N TYR A 135 -7.57 -9.13 -8.03
CA TYR A 135 -8.30 -8.53 -6.92
C TYR A 135 -9.11 -9.57 -6.14
N THR A 136 -9.89 -10.40 -6.84
CA THR A 136 -10.66 -11.47 -6.20
C THR A 136 -9.76 -12.43 -5.43
N ASN A 137 -8.61 -12.80 -6.01
CA ASN A 137 -7.65 -13.65 -5.35
C ASN A 137 -7.04 -12.99 -4.11
N LEU A 138 -6.68 -11.70 -4.19
CA LEU A 138 -6.15 -10.96 -3.04
C LEU A 138 -7.21 -10.81 -1.92
N LYS A 139 -8.47 -10.54 -2.28
CA LYS A 139 -9.59 -10.52 -1.32
C LYS A 139 -9.71 -11.84 -0.57
N ASN A 140 -9.76 -12.95 -1.29
CA ASN A 140 -9.89 -14.28 -0.69
C ASN A 140 -8.69 -14.59 0.21
N GLN A 141 -7.48 -14.22 -0.21
CA GLN A 141 -6.27 -14.39 0.60
C GLN A 141 -6.28 -13.56 1.89
N LEU A 142 -6.90 -12.38 1.88
CA LEU A 142 -7.09 -11.55 3.06
C LEU A 142 -8.18 -12.13 3.97
N GLN A 143 -9.27 -12.65 3.39
CA GLN A 143 -10.32 -13.35 4.13
C GLN A 143 -9.79 -14.62 4.82
N ASP A 144 -8.94 -15.39 4.15
CA ASP A 144 -8.31 -16.57 4.73
C ASP A 144 -7.37 -16.22 5.90
N GLU A 145 -6.75 -15.05 5.88
CA GLU A 145 -5.79 -14.63 6.92
C GLU A 145 -6.45 -13.91 8.10
N PHE A 146 -7.44 -13.05 7.83
CA PHE A 146 -8.01 -12.14 8.82
C PHE A 146 -9.49 -12.43 9.13
N GLY A 147 -10.12 -13.39 8.44
CA GLY A 147 -11.55 -13.66 8.51
C GLY A 147 -12.38 -12.69 7.66
N GLU A 148 -13.68 -12.61 7.95
CA GLU A 148 -14.57 -11.72 7.20
C GLU A 148 -14.18 -10.24 7.36
N PRO A 149 -14.40 -9.40 6.33
CA PRO A 149 -14.14 -7.97 6.41
C PRO A 149 -14.88 -7.34 7.61
N SER A 150 -14.14 -6.58 8.42
CA SER A 150 -14.72 -5.76 9.49
C SER A 150 -15.50 -4.55 8.96
N PHE A 151 -15.32 -4.22 7.69
CA PHE A 151 -16.16 -3.27 6.96
C PHE A 151 -16.07 -3.52 5.44
N SER A 152 -17.19 -3.37 4.76
CA SER A 152 -17.32 -3.36 3.30
C SER A 152 -18.45 -2.39 2.91
N PRO A 153 -18.37 -1.72 1.75
CA PRO A 153 -19.45 -0.88 1.23
C PRO A 153 -20.76 -1.68 1.10
N GLN A 154 -21.88 -1.01 1.37
CA GLN A 154 -23.23 -1.53 1.13
C GLN A 154 -23.70 -1.08 -0.27
N THR A 155 -22.91 -1.37 -1.30
CA THR A 155 -23.17 -0.95 -2.69
C THR A 155 -23.06 -2.13 -3.64
N ASP A 156 -23.74 -2.05 -4.79
CA ASP A 156 -23.71 -3.08 -5.83
C ASP A 156 -22.34 -3.22 -6.54
N GLN A 157 -21.40 -2.32 -6.23
CA GLN A 157 -20.02 -2.39 -6.67
C GLN A 157 -19.12 -2.66 -5.46
N ASP A 158 -18.46 -3.82 -5.47
CA ASP A 158 -17.52 -4.28 -4.46
C ASP A 158 -16.14 -3.64 -4.68
N VAL A 159 -15.96 -2.40 -4.22
CA VAL A 159 -14.77 -1.59 -4.52
C VAL A 159 -13.76 -1.57 -3.36
N PHE A 160 -14.21 -1.86 -2.13
CA PHE A 160 -13.40 -1.67 -0.92
C PHE A 160 -13.64 -2.73 0.17
N TYR A 161 -12.59 -3.14 0.88
CA TYR A 161 -12.68 -4.00 2.06
C TYR A 161 -11.72 -3.55 3.15
N GLU A 162 -12.16 -3.61 4.40
CA GLU A 162 -11.31 -3.45 5.58
C GLU A 162 -11.36 -4.70 6.44
N PHE A 163 -10.19 -5.20 6.80
CA PHE A 163 -9.98 -6.31 7.73
C PHE A 163 -9.35 -5.78 9.01
N SER A 164 -9.72 -6.36 10.15
CA SER A 164 -9.12 -6.01 11.44
C SER A 164 -8.28 -7.17 11.96
N ALA A 165 -7.03 -6.87 12.29
CA ALA A 165 -6.15 -7.76 13.03
C ALA A 165 -5.84 -7.16 14.41
N GLY A 166 -4.98 -7.84 15.18
CA GLY A 166 -4.64 -7.44 16.54
C GLY A 166 -4.07 -6.02 16.65
N ASP A 167 -3.11 -5.68 15.78
CA ASP A 167 -2.33 -4.44 15.82
C ASP A 167 -2.58 -3.51 14.62
N ARG A 168 -3.41 -3.91 13.66
CA ARG A 168 -3.59 -3.19 12.39
C ARG A 168 -4.99 -3.32 11.81
N TYR A 169 -5.34 -2.35 10.96
CA TYR A 169 -6.36 -2.49 9.93
C TYR A 169 -5.66 -2.74 8.59
N VAL A 170 -6.21 -3.65 7.79
CA VAL A 170 -5.76 -3.90 6.42
C VAL A 170 -6.90 -3.54 5.48
N GLN A 171 -6.65 -2.56 4.63
CA GLN A 171 -7.61 -1.97 3.72
C GLN A 171 -7.21 -2.31 2.29
N MET A 172 -8.17 -2.72 1.47
CA MET A 172 -7.96 -3.00 0.05
C MET A 172 -9.01 -2.24 -0.76
N ASP A 173 -8.57 -1.47 -1.75
CA ASP A 173 -9.41 -0.73 -2.69
C ASP A 173 -9.05 -1.18 -4.12
N TYR A 174 -10.06 -1.39 -4.95
CA TYR A 174 -9.93 -1.76 -6.35
C TYR A 174 -10.71 -0.81 -7.24
N SER A 175 -10.06 -0.31 -8.29
CA SER A 175 -10.73 0.53 -9.29
C SER A 175 -10.39 0.12 -10.71
N THR A 176 -11.36 0.31 -11.61
CA THR A 176 -11.23 0.07 -13.05
C THR A 176 -11.04 1.41 -13.76
N GLY A 177 -10.01 1.49 -14.59
CA GLY A 177 -9.73 2.64 -15.43
C GLY A 177 -9.63 2.23 -16.91
N SER A 178 -9.67 3.23 -17.79
CA SER A 178 -9.43 3.05 -19.21
C SER A 178 -8.42 4.09 -19.70
N GLU A 179 -7.41 3.65 -20.43
CA GLU A 179 -6.46 4.50 -21.12
C GLU A 179 -6.80 4.54 -22.61
N VAL A 180 -6.82 5.73 -23.19
CA VAL A 180 -7.07 5.92 -24.62
C VAL A 180 -5.79 6.40 -25.27
N THR A 181 -5.21 5.56 -26.13
CA THR A 181 -4.07 5.94 -26.96
C THR A 181 -4.57 6.44 -28.31
N VAL A 182 -4.27 7.70 -28.63
CA VAL A 182 -4.55 8.33 -29.92
C VAL A 182 -3.24 8.51 -30.67
N SER A 183 -3.16 8.00 -31.89
CA SER A 183 -2.05 8.20 -32.82
C SER A 183 -2.58 8.73 -34.15
N SER A 184 -1.80 9.56 -34.84
CA SER A 184 -2.15 10.11 -36.16
C SER A 184 -2.31 9.03 -37.23
N ASP A 185 -1.60 7.90 -37.08
CA ASP A 185 -1.45 6.88 -38.12
C ASP A 185 -2.02 5.51 -37.72
N ALA A 186 -2.73 5.43 -36.59
CA ALA A 186 -3.35 4.20 -36.12
C ALA A 186 -4.74 4.46 -35.51
N PRO A 187 -5.66 3.47 -35.57
CA PRO A 187 -6.94 3.56 -34.88
C PRO A 187 -6.74 3.84 -33.38
N MET A 188 -7.67 4.64 -32.82
CA MET A 188 -7.76 4.85 -31.38
C MET A 188 -7.83 3.51 -30.66
N LYS A 189 -6.95 3.30 -29.68
CA LYS A 189 -6.92 2.10 -28.84
C LYS A 189 -7.41 2.46 -27.45
N THR A 190 -8.40 1.74 -26.95
CA THR A 190 -8.82 1.82 -25.54
C THR A 190 -8.33 0.58 -24.81
N GLU A 191 -7.55 0.77 -23.76
CA GLU A 191 -7.07 -0.30 -22.89
C GLU A 191 -7.68 -0.15 -21.51
N THR A 192 -8.38 -1.17 -21.03
CA THR A 192 -8.84 -1.22 -19.64
C THR A 192 -7.69 -1.66 -18.76
N TYR A 193 -7.46 -0.93 -17.67
CA TYR A 193 -6.51 -1.30 -16.64
C TYR A 193 -7.22 -1.34 -15.29
N TYR A 194 -6.67 -2.15 -14.39
CA TYR A 194 -7.17 -2.28 -13.04
C TYR A 194 -6.15 -1.77 -12.07
N THR A 195 -6.60 -1.21 -10.97
CA THR A 195 -5.76 -0.65 -9.93
C THR A 195 -6.11 -1.28 -8.61
N ILE A 196 -5.11 -1.72 -7.86
CA ILE A 196 -5.26 -2.20 -6.48
C ILE A 196 -4.45 -1.28 -5.57
N LYS A 197 -5.10 -0.83 -4.50
CA LYS A 197 -4.46 -0.20 -3.34
C LYS A 197 -4.57 -1.13 -2.14
N MET A 198 -3.48 -1.31 -1.42
CA MET A 198 -3.45 -2.02 -0.15
C MET A 198 -2.83 -1.13 0.92
N LEU A 199 -3.61 -0.82 1.96
CA LEU A 199 -3.21 0.05 3.05
C LEU A 199 -3.18 -0.75 4.35
N VAL A 200 -2.00 -0.86 4.95
CA VAL A 200 -1.79 -1.47 6.26
C VAL A 200 -1.60 -0.35 7.28
N PHE A 201 -2.57 -0.16 8.17
CA PHE A 201 -2.62 0.96 9.11
C PHE A 201 -2.50 0.45 10.55
N ASN A 202 -1.62 1.06 11.34
CA ASN A 202 -1.52 0.78 12.77
C ASN A 202 -2.85 1.12 13.47
N LYS A 203 -3.36 0.19 14.25
CA LYS A 203 -4.70 0.29 14.85
C LYS A 203 -4.83 1.46 15.82
N ASP A 204 -3.84 1.66 16.69
CA ASP A 204 -3.85 2.76 17.66
C ASP A 204 -3.84 4.13 16.96
N ALA A 205 -3.04 4.25 15.89
CA ALA A 205 -2.99 5.46 15.08
C ALA A 205 -4.32 5.72 14.34
N ALA A 206 -4.93 4.68 13.77
CA ALA A 206 -6.22 4.79 13.10
C ALA A 206 -7.35 5.16 14.08
N ASP A 207 -7.36 4.57 15.28
CA ASP A 207 -8.34 4.88 16.32
C ASP A 207 -8.13 6.30 16.88
N GLU A 208 -6.88 6.77 16.96
CA GLU A 208 -6.57 8.17 17.26
C GLU A 208 -7.18 9.10 16.20
N ILE A 209 -6.96 8.84 14.91
CA ILE A 209 -7.56 9.63 13.81
C ILE A 209 -9.08 9.69 13.98
N LYS A 210 -9.75 8.54 14.15
CA LYS A 210 -11.20 8.47 14.34
C LYS A 210 -11.65 9.38 15.49
N LYS A 211 -11.03 9.27 16.67
CA LYS A 211 -11.40 10.06 17.86
C LYS A 211 -11.36 11.56 17.58
N ILE A 212 -10.43 12.03 16.77
CA ILE A 212 -10.32 13.45 16.45
C ILE A 212 -11.30 13.87 15.36
N GLN A 213 -11.63 13.00 14.41
CA GLN A 213 -12.73 13.24 13.47
C GLN A 213 -14.07 13.39 14.20
N ASP A 214 -14.36 12.43 15.09
CA ASP A 214 -15.52 12.43 15.97
C ASP A 214 -15.61 13.71 16.83
N ALA A 215 -14.51 14.06 17.52
CA ALA A 215 -14.47 15.21 18.43
C ALA A 215 -14.71 16.53 17.70
N ASN A 216 -14.17 16.68 16.49
CA ASN A 216 -14.40 17.89 15.70
C ASN A 216 -15.82 17.94 15.15
N TYR A 217 -16.36 16.82 14.66
CA TYR A 217 -17.76 16.77 14.27
C TYR A 217 -18.69 17.19 15.42
N LYS A 218 -18.46 16.69 16.65
CA LYS A 218 -19.21 17.12 17.84
C LYS A 218 -19.14 18.62 18.11
N LYS A 219 -18.01 19.25 17.77
CA LYS A 219 -17.77 20.68 18.00
C LYS A 219 -18.33 21.58 16.91
N THR A 220 -18.22 21.18 15.64
CA THR A 220 -18.50 22.04 14.48
C THR A 220 -19.78 21.67 13.75
N GLY A 221 -20.27 20.43 13.89
CA GLY A 221 -21.32 19.87 13.05
C GLY A 221 -20.85 19.42 11.66
N ASP A 222 -19.57 19.62 11.34
CA ASP A 222 -18.98 19.32 10.03
C ASP A 222 -18.00 18.15 10.16
N TYR A 223 -18.28 17.03 9.49
CA TYR A 223 -17.41 15.86 9.53
C TYR A 223 -16.25 16.04 8.56
N LYS A 224 -15.04 16.06 9.08
CA LYS A 224 -13.80 16.24 8.30
C LYS A 224 -12.96 14.98 8.42
N ILE A 225 -12.53 14.46 7.27
CA ILE A 225 -11.71 13.25 7.18
C ILE A 225 -10.22 13.59 7.05
N LEU A 226 -9.35 12.58 7.19
CA LEU A 226 -7.95 12.67 6.78
C LEU A 226 -7.89 12.75 5.24
N PRO A 227 -7.42 13.86 4.64
CA PRO A 227 -7.25 13.93 3.20
C PRO A 227 -6.02 13.14 2.73
N GLY A 228 -6.03 12.74 1.45
CA GLY A 228 -4.89 12.09 0.79
C GLY A 228 -5.01 10.56 0.72
N ASP A 229 -3.90 9.90 0.39
CA ASP A 229 -3.91 8.46 0.05
C ASP A 229 -4.03 7.51 1.25
N PHE A 230 -3.81 8.00 2.47
CA PHE A 230 -3.88 7.21 3.70
C PHE A 230 -5.26 7.29 4.37
N GLN A 231 -6.31 7.36 3.56
CA GLN A 231 -7.68 7.55 4.04
C GLN A 231 -8.23 6.29 4.72
N LEU A 232 -8.88 6.45 5.87
CA LEU A 232 -9.64 5.38 6.51
C LEU A 232 -11.09 5.39 6.03
N TYR A 233 -11.44 4.50 5.10
CA TYR A 233 -12.74 4.53 4.41
C TYR A 233 -13.94 4.28 5.31
N LYS A 234 -13.80 3.46 6.37
CA LYS A 234 -14.87 3.26 7.36
C LYS A 234 -15.27 4.57 8.06
N GLN A 235 -14.36 5.54 8.09
CA GLN A 235 -14.53 6.87 8.65
C GLN A 235 -14.73 7.95 7.58
N ASP A 236 -14.96 7.58 6.31
CA ASP A 236 -15.36 8.52 5.27
C ASP A 236 -16.86 8.38 4.99
N PRO A 237 -17.70 9.38 5.30
CA PRO A 237 -19.12 9.37 4.97
C PRO A 237 -19.40 9.11 3.48
N ARG A 238 -18.50 9.50 2.57
CA ARG A 238 -18.65 9.25 1.13
C ARG A 238 -18.54 7.76 0.78
N SER A 239 -17.86 6.98 1.61
CA SER A 239 -17.67 5.53 1.46
C SER A 239 -18.52 4.71 2.44
N ASN A 240 -18.97 5.33 3.54
CA ASN A 240 -19.81 4.71 4.57
C ASN A 240 -21.22 5.35 4.57
N ILE A 241 -22.11 4.80 3.73
CA ILE A 241 -23.47 5.33 3.52
C ILE A 241 -24.28 5.36 4.82
N LEU A 242 -24.09 4.39 5.72
CA LEU A 242 -24.78 4.37 7.01
C LEU A 242 -24.38 5.58 7.86
N MET A 243 -23.07 5.82 8.00
CA MET A 243 -22.55 6.98 8.70
C MET A 243 -23.01 8.29 8.06
N MET A 244 -23.05 8.37 6.72
CA MET A 244 -23.56 9.53 6.01
C MET A 244 -25.05 9.78 6.30
N SER A 245 -25.87 8.73 6.30
CA SER A 245 -27.29 8.81 6.68
C SER A 245 -27.44 9.32 8.11
N GLU A 246 -26.69 8.76 9.06
CA GLU A 246 -26.73 9.17 10.45
C GLU A 246 -26.32 10.64 10.64
N ILE A 247 -25.35 11.13 9.87
CA ILE A 247 -24.95 12.55 9.88
C ILE A 247 -26.07 13.44 9.35
N PHE A 248 -26.72 13.05 8.24
CA PHE A 248 -27.83 13.82 7.67
C PHE A 248 -29.06 13.84 8.58
N ASP A 249 -29.37 12.72 9.20
CA ASP A 249 -30.49 12.56 10.12
C ASP A 249 -30.20 13.13 11.52
N LYS A 250 -28.97 13.61 11.77
CA LYS A 250 -28.48 14.09 13.07
C LYS A 250 -28.61 13.05 14.19
N THR A 251 -28.55 11.78 13.82
CA THR A 251 -28.55 10.61 14.72
C THR A 251 -27.15 10.06 14.94
N TYR A 252 -26.17 10.52 14.16
CA TYR A 252 -24.78 10.14 14.33
C TYR A 252 -24.29 10.52 15.73
N ASN A 253 -23.97 9.51 16.53
CA ASN A 253 -23.44 9.65 17.87
C ASN A 253 -22.05 9.00 17.93
N PRO A 254 -20.98 9.79 17.69
CA PRO A 254 -19.61 9.28 17.57
C PRO A 254 -19.06 8.66 18.85
#